data_AF-A0A5B8Z1W2-F1
#
_entry.id   AF-A0A5B8Z1W2-F1
#
_cell.length_a   1.000
_cell.length_b   1.000
_cell.length_c   1.000
_cell.angle_alpha   90.00
_cell.angle_beta   90.00
_cell.angle_gamma   90.00
#
_symmetry.space_group_name_H-M   'P 1'
#
loop_
_entity.id
_entity.type
_entity.pdbx_description
1 polymer ?
#
loop_
_entity_poly.entity_id
_entity_poly.type
_entity_poly.pdbx_seq_one_letter_code
_entity_poly.pdbx_strand_id
1 'polypeptide(L)'
;MKEYTVKEVADLLGKHEETIKRWIRSGKLPNSYRNSDKEGWRIIESDLLSLNKAIPVNKPGQDNDDVKLEADESELVKLAYQAVTLTTPSDEVLSILSFVGIKRTLEILLIMQQSTTKAKNPDGFIRKAIRENWTPTSTLIKLARRDRNKRVYDLTPQEFNGRFGTEENQVSRVPFYNWLEE
;
A
#
# COMPACT_ATOMS: atom_id res chain seq x y z
N MET A 1 21.50 47.60 8.93
CA MET A 1 20.38 46.65 8.84
C MET A 1 19.63 46.97 7.58
N LYS A 2 19.31 45.98 6.73
CA LYS A 2 18.50 46.22 5.54
C LYS A 2 17.02 46.17 5.94
N GLU A 3 16.28 47.19 5.52
CA GLU A 3 14.83 47.26 5.64
C GLU A 3 14.20 47.04 4.27
N TYR A 4 13.09 46.31 4.23
CA TYR A 4 12.35 45.99 3.02
C TYR A 4 10.93 46.54 3.11
N THR A 5 10.41 46.97 1.98
CA THR A 5 8.98 47.27 1.83
C THR A 5 8.17 45.98 1.70
N VAL A 6 6.86 46.07 1.96
CA VAL A 6 5.93 44.94 1.76
C VAL A 6 6.02 44.33 0.36
N LYS A 7 6.21 45.18 -0.66
CA LYS A 7 6.32 44.75 -2.06
C LYS A 7 7.59 43.95 -2.31
N GLU A 8 8.73 44.43 -1.82
CA GLU A 8 10.00 43.70 -1.95
C GLU A 8 9.96 42.36 -1.21
N VAL A 9 9.32 42.31 -0.04
CA VAL A 9 9.13 41.05 0.70
C VAL A 9 8.18 40.11 -0.05
N ALA A 10 7.16 40.63 -0.73
CA ALA A 10 6.23 39.86 -1.56
C ALA A 10 6.97 39.18 -2.70
N ASP A 11 7.80 39.94 -3.41
CA ASP A 11 8.60 39.46 -4.53
C ASP A 11 9.66 38.45 -4.07
N LEU A 12 10.31 38.67 -2.91
CA LEU A 12 11.31 37.75 -2.35
C LEU A 12 10.71 36.40 -1.91
N LEU A 13 9.49 36.40 -1.36
CA LEU A 13 8.83 35.18 -0.85
C LEU A 13 7.90 34.52 -1.88
N GLY A 14 7.66 35.16 -3.03
CA GLY A 14 6.66 34.71 -4.01
C GLY A 14 5.25 34.65 -3.42
N LYS A 15 4.92 35.56 -2.49
CA LYS A 15 3.60 35.64 -1.84
C LYS A 15 2.95 36.97 -2.15
N HIS A 16 1.61 37.02 -2.14
CA HIS A 16 0.88 38.26 -2.39
C HIS A 16 1.09 39.28 -1.24
N GLU A 17 1.16 40.57 -1.56
CA GLU A 17 1.36 41.67 -0.59
C GLU A 17 0.37 41.63 0.58
N GLU A 18 -0.89 41.26 0.32
CA GLU A 18 -1.92 41.15 1.37
C GLU A 18 -1.60 40.05 2.40
N THR A 19 -0.90 38.99 1.99
CA THR A 19 -0.45 37.92 2.91
C THR A 19 0.53 38.48 3.93
N ILE A 20 1.43 39.35 3.47
CA ILE A 20 2.43 40.00 4.32
C ILE A 20 1.75 41.01 5.24
N LYS A 21 0.84 41.83 4.72
CA LYS A 21 0.01 42.73 5.55
C LYS A 21 -0.78 41.96 6.61
N ARG A 22 -1.31 40.77 6.28
CA ARG A 22 -1.97 39.88 7.24
C ARG A 22 -1.02 39.38 8.32
N TRP A 23 0.22 39.02 7.97
CA TRP A 23 1.21 38.57 8.95
C TRP A 23 1.62 39.67 9.93
N ILE A 24 1.73 40.90 9.45
CA ILE A 24 1.93 42.09 10.28
C ILE A 24 0.76 42.24 11.26
N ARG A 25 -0.48 42.19 10.75
CA ARG A 25 -1.68 42.26 11.62
C ARG A 25 -1.76 41.12 12.64
N SER A 26 -1.29 39.93 12.29
CA SER A 26 -1.25 38.77 13.20
C SER A 26 -0.05 38.76 14.15
N GLY A 27 0.83 39.77 14.11
CA GLY A 27 1.99 39.85 15.00
C GLY A 27 3.10 38.84 14.71
N LYS A 28 3.14 38.25 13.50
CA LYS A 28 4.21 37.30 13.12
C LYS A 28 5.55 37.99 12.80
N LEU A 29 5.53 39.30 12.59
CA LEU A 29 6.70 40.13 12.26
C LEU A 29 6.86 41.20 13.34
N PRO A 30 7.48 40.86 14.48
CA PRO A 30 7.54 41.73 15.65
C PRO A 30 8.40 42.98 15.44
N ASN A 31 9.32 42.98 14.48
CA ASN A 31 10.18 44.11 14.19
C ASN A 31 9.68 44.97 13.02
N SER A 32 8.42 44.77 12.60
CA SER A 32 7.81 45.61 11.57
C SER A 32 7.27 46.92 12.16
N TYR A 33 7.56 48.04 11.49
CA TYR A 33 7.08 49.37 11.89
C TYR A 33 6.49 50.11 10.70
N ARG A 34 5.60 51.06 11.01
CA ARG A 34 4.98 51.95 10.03
C ARG A 34 5.54 53.35 10.22
N ASN A 35 6.33 53.83 9.26
CA ASN A 35 7.01 55.14 9.37
C ASN A 35 6.06 56.31 9.08
N SER A 36 5.16 56.16 8.11
CA SER A 36 4.18 57.18 7.72
C SER A 36 3.02 56.56 6.94
N ASP A 37 1.85 57.22 6.91
CA ASP A 37 0.71 56.78 6.10
C ASP A 37 1.07 56.67 4.61
N LYS A 38 1.99 57.53 4.14
CA LYS A 38 2.50 57.54 2.76
C LYS A 38 3.58 56.50 2.47
N GLU A 39 4.39 56.14 3.47
CA GLU A 39 5.57 55.28 3.29
C GLU A 39 5.30 53.80 3.60
N GLY A 40 4.16 53.49 4.22
CA GLY A 40 3.72 52.13 4.46
C GLY A 40 4.53 51.39 5.53
N TRP A 41 4.50 50.07 5.47
CA TRP A 41 5.15 49.17 6.42
C TRP A 41 6.57 48.84 5.98
N ARG A 42 7.51 48.87 6.94
CA ARG A 42 8.91 48.45 6.79
C ARG A 42 9.13 47.17 7.61
N ILE A 43 9.83 46.21 7.02
CA ILE A 43 10.14 44.91 7.61
C ILE A 43 11.66 44.74 7.64
N ILE A 44 12.20 44.33 8.79
CA ILE A 44 13.64 44.10 8.97
C ILE A 44 14.00 42.69 8.48
N GLU A 45 15.19 42.54 7.90
CA GLU A 45 15.72 41.24 7.41
C GLU A 45 15.72 40.11 8.46
N SER A 46 15.86 40.43 9.76
CA SER A 46 15.79 39.47 10.86
C SER A 46 14.46 38.71 10.94
N ASP A 47 13.36 39.39 10.61
CA ASP A 47 12.02 38.80 10.60
C ASP A 47 11.84 37.88 9.39
N LEU A 48 12.48 38.20 8.25
CA LEU A 48 12.48 37.36 7.06
C LEU A 48 13.21 36.03 7.30
N LEU A 49 14.34 36.07 8.00
CA LEU A 49 15.09 34.85 8.37
C LEU A 49 14.28 33.95 9.31
N SER A 50 13.50 34.54 10.21
CA SER A 50 12.59 33.80 11.09
C SER A 50 11.46 33.11 10.31
N LEU A 51 10.95 33.76 9.26
CA LEU A 51 9.95 33.17 8.35
C LEU A 51 10.53 32.03 7.51
N ASN A 52 11.76 32.15 7.00
CA ASN A 52 12.38 31.12 6.16
C ASN A 52 12.67 29.84 6.96
N LYS A 53 12.94 29.93 8.27
CA LYS A 53 13.01 28.75 9.15
C LYS A 53 11.65 28.09 9.39
N ALA A 54 10.57 28.87 9.41
CA ALA A 54 9.22 28.38 9.68
C ALA A 54 8.48 27.90 8.43
N ILE A 55 8.98 28.22 7.24
CA ILE A 55 8.35 27.92 5.96
C ILE A 55 9.36 27.14 5.11
N PRO A 56 9.23 25.82 4.93
CA PRO A 56 9.95 25.15 3.85
C PRO A 56 9.50 25.79 2.54
N VAL A 57 10.45 26.39 1.83
CA VAL A 57 10.23 27.07 0.55
C VAL A 57 9.84 26.03 -0.50
N ASN A 58 8.54 25.75 -0.60
CA ASN A 58 7.97 25.12 -1.78
C ASN A 58 7.95 26.19 -2.88
N LYS A 59 8.91 26.09 -3.82
CA LYS A 59 8.89 26.82 -5.09
C LYS A 59 7.53 26.61 -5.75
N PRO A 60 6.80 27.67 -6.20
CA PRO A 60 5.65 27.49 -7.06
C PRO A 60 6.15 27.30 -8.50
N GLY A 61 6.64 26.11 -8.80
CA GLY A 61 6.58 25.56 -10.15
C GLY A 61 5.44 24.55 -10.12
N GLN A 62 4.45 24.75 -10.98
CA GLN A 62 3.33 23.85 -11.31
C GLN A 62 3.46 22.44 -10.71
N ASP A 63 2.56 22.12 -9.78
CA ASP A 63 1.73 20.92 -9.82
C ASP A 63 0.61 21.06 -8.78
N ASN A 64 -0.56 20.50 -9.10
CA ASN A 64 -1.79 20.61 -8.32
C ASN A 64 -1.66 19.86 -6.98
N ASP A 65 -1.28 20.55 -5.91
CA ASP A 65 -1.23 20.00 -4.55
C ASP A 65 -2.63 20.00 -3.89
N ASP A 66 -3.57 19.25 -4.46
CA ASP A 66 -4.66 18.69 -3.68
C ASP A 66 -4.13 17.43 -2.98
N VAL A 67 -3.59 17.62 -1.78
CA VAL A 67 -3.47 16.61 -0.71
C VAL A 67 -2.73 15.31 -1.10
N LYS A 68 -1.40 15.37 -1.22
CA LYS A 68 -0.53 14.18 -1.21
C LYS A 68 -0.34 13.62 0.21
N LEU A 69 -1.44 13.25 0.88
CA LEU A 69 -1.45 12.44 2.11
C LEU A 69 -1.58 10.94 1.81
N GLU A 70 -1.90 10.59 0.55
CA GLU A 70 -1.65 9.29 -0.05
C GLU A 70 -0.14 9.17 -0.24
N ALA A 71 0.59 8.77 0.81
CA ALA A 71 1.95 8.26 0.61
C ALA A 71 1.88 7.25 -0.53
N ASP A 72 2.66 7.47 -1.60
CA ASP A 72 2.52 6.77 -2.88
C ASP A 72 2.34 5.27 -2.58
N GLU A 73 1.11 4.75 -2.73
CA GLU A 73 0.74 3.41 -2.21
C GLU A 73 1.65 2.33 -2.81
N SER A 74 2.10 2.57 -4.04
CA SER A 74 3.12 1.82 -4.76
C SER A 74 4.46 1.75 -4.04
N GLU A 75 4.93 2.84 -3.44
CA GLU A 75 6.15 2.90 -2.64
C GLU A 75 5.98 2.12 -1.33
N LEU A 76 4.84 2.27 -0.65
CA LEU A 76 4.53 1.51 0.56
C LEU A 76 4.49 0.00 0.28
N VAL A 77 3.85 -0.39 -0.81
CA VAL A 77 3.79 -1.78 -1.28
C VAL A 77 5.19 -2.30 -1.61
N LYS A 78 6.02 -1.50 -2.29
CA LYS A 78 7.41 -1.86 -2.61
C LYS A 78 8.24 -2.10 -1.35
N LEU A 79 8.15 -1.20 -0.38
CA LEU A 79 8.84 -1.31 0.91
C LEU A 79 8.36 -2.53 1.71
N ALA A 80 7.06 -2.75 1.78
CA ALA A 80 6.47 -3.90 2.48
C ALA A 80 6.93 -5.23 1.86
N TYR A 81 6.92 -5.33 0.53
CA TYR A 81 7.42 -6.51 -0.17
C TYR A 81 8.91 -6.73 0.16
N GLN A 82 9.74 -5.70 0.00
CA GLN A 82 11.17 -5.79 0.23
C GLN A 82 11.51 -6.15 1.68
N ALA A 83 10.75 -5.64 2.66
CA ALA A 83 10.92 -6.01 4.07
C ALA A 83 10.69 -7.50 4.33
N VAL A 84 9.78 -8.13 3.58
CA VAL A 84 9.38 -9.53 3.80
C VAL A 84 10.22 -10.51 2.98
N THR A 85 10.47 -10.22 1.72
CA THR A 85 11.20 -11.12 0.81
C THR A 85 12.70 -10.85 0.79
N LEU A 86 13.13 -9.67 1.26
CA LEU A 86 14.48 -9.12 1.07
C LEU A 86 14.88 -8.97 -0.41
N THR A 87 13.90 -8.99 -1.32
CA THR A 87 14.09 -8.82 -2.76
C THR A 87 13.24 -7.66 -3.26
N THR A 88 13.62 -7.06 -4.38
CA THR A 88 12.80 -6.03 -5.04
C THR A 88 11.71 -6.70 -5.88
N PRO A 89 10.44 -6.24 -5.80
CA PRO A 89 9.38 -6.80 -6.63
C PRO A 89 9.58 -6.42 -8.10
N SER A 90 9.12 -7.28 -9.01
CA SER A 90 8.97 -6.94 -10.43
C SER A 90 7.84 -5.92 -10.62
N ASP A 91 7.94 -5.06 -11.63
CA ASP A 91 6.95 -4.02 -11.94
C ASP A 91 5.54 -4.59 -12.15
N GLU A 92 5.42 -5.78 -12.73
CA GLU A 92 4.13 -6.46 -12.86
C GLU A 92 3.51 -6.78 -11.50
N VAL A 93 4.31 -7.28 -10.55
CA VAL A 93 3.85 -7.66 -9.21
C VAL A 93 3.52 -6.42 -8.41
N LEU A 94 4.34 -5.38 -8.52
CA LEU A 94 4.06 -4.08 -7.89
C LEU A 94 2.74 -3.51 -8.40
N SER A 95 2.47 -3.56 -9.70
CA SER A 95 1.21 -3.12 -10.29
C SER A 95 0.01 -3.91 -9.76
N ILE A 96 0.14 -5.24 -9.67
CA ILE A 96 -0.91 -6.12 -9.12
C ILE A 96 -1.17 -5.82 -7.64
N LEU A 97 -0.12 -5.68 -6.84
CA LEU A 97 -0.25 -5.42 -5.40
C LEU A 97 -0.79 -4.02 -5.12
N SER A 98 -0.38 -3.02 -5.90
CA SER A 98 -0.94 -1.67 -5.84
C SER A 98 -2.43 -1.67 -6.16
N PHE A 99 -2.86 -2.39 -7.20
CA PHE A 99 -4.28 -2.53 -7.53
C PHE A 99 -5.10 -3.23 -6.43
N VAL A 100 -4.48 -4.21 -5.77
CA VAL A 100 -5.10 -4.97 -4.67
C VAL A 100 -5.18 -4.14 -3.36
N GLY A 101 -4.31 -3.15 -3.22
CA GLY A 101 -4.23 -2.26 -2.07
C GLY A 101 -3.29 -2.74 -0.96
N ILE A 102 -2.80 -1.80 -0.15
CA ILE A 102 -1.77 -2.06 0.87
C ILE A 102 -2.20 -3.05 1.96
N LYS A 103 -3.44 -2.94 2.47
CA LYS A 103 -3.97 -3.81 3.52
C LYS A 103 -3.93 -5.28 3.07
N ARG A 104 -4.47 -5.55 1.89
CA ARG A 104 -4.57 -6.90 1.34
C ARG A 104 -3.18 -7.44 0.96
N THR A 105 -2.28 -6.59 0.49
CA THR A 105 -0.87 -6.93 0.27
C THR A 105 -0.19 -7.42 1.55
N LEU A 106 -0.35 -6.69 2.66
CA LEU A 106 0.23 -7.08 3.96
C LEU A 106 -0.33 -8.43 4.46
N GLU A 107 -1.62 -8.70 4.27
CA GLU A 107 -2.21 -10.00 4.60
C GLU A 107 -1.54 -11.15 3.82
N ILE A 108 -1.34 -10.99 2.51
CA ILE A 108 -0.70 -12.00 1.66
C ILE A 108 0.75 -12.23 2.09
N LEU A 109 1.47 -11.14 2.36
CA LEU A 109 2.86 -11.20 2.82
C LEU A 109 2.97 -11.87 4.20
N LEU A 110 2.01 -11.63 5.10
CA LEU A 110 1.93 -12.30 6.40
C LEU A 110 1.76 -13.81 6.25
N ILE A 111 0.84 -14.24 5.38
CA ILE A 111 0.62 -15.67 5.07
C ILE A 111 1.91 -16.29 4.53
N MET A 112 2.63 -15.57 3.67
CA MET A 112 3.90 -16.03 3.13
C MET A 112 4.96 -16.24 4.24
N GLN A 113 5.05 -15.35 5.23
CA GLN A 113 5.95 -15.52 6.38
C GLN A 113 5.53 -16.64 7.32
N GLN A 114 4.22 -16.82 7.55
CA GLN A 114 3.69 -17.87 8.41
C GLN A 114 3.76 -19.26 7.78
N SER A 115 4.03 -19.34 6.47
CA SER A 115 4.16 -20.62 5.77
C SER A 115 5.37 -21.42 6.29
N THR A 116 5.14 -22.70 6.63
CA THR A 116 6.16 -23.60 7.22
C THR A 116 7.37 -23.83 6.31
N THR A 117 7.25 -23.54 5.02
CA THR A 117 8.34 -23.60 4.05
C THR A 117 8.46 -22.28 3.31
N LYS A 118 9.63 -21.64 3.37
CA LYS A 118 9.91 -20.41 2.63
C LYS A 118 9.54 -20.57 1.15
N ALA A 119 8.72 -19.67 0.63
CA ALA A 119 8.30 -19.68 -0.77
C ALA A 119 9.54 -19.50 -1.67
N LYS A 120 9.83 -20.50 -2.52
CA LYS A 120 10.94 -20.43 -3.48
C LYS A 120 10.73 -19.35 -4.55
N ASN A 121 9.47 -19.10 -4.91
CA ASN A 121 9.06 -18.05 -5.84
C ASN A 121 7.98 -17.19 -5.17
N PRO A 122 8.34 -16.00 -4.64
CA PRO A 122 7.40 -15.12 -3.94
C PRO A 122 6.33 -14.57 -4.90
N ASP A 123 6.70 -14.26 -6.14
CA ASP A 123 5.79 -13.66 -7.13
C ASP A 123 4.68 -14.63 -7.53
N GLY A 124 5.04 -15.90 -7.78
CA GLY A 124 4.08 -16.96 -8.06
C GLY A 124 3.18 -17.27 -6.87
N PHE A 125 3.72 -17.15 -5.65
CA PHE A 125 2.94 -17.31 -4.41
C PHE A 125 1.87 -16.22 -4.29
N ILE A 126 2.24 -14.96 -4.50
CA ILE A 126 1.33 -13.82 -4.44
C ILE A 126 0.20 -13.96 -5.47
N ARG A 127 0.52 -14.26 -6.72
CA ARG A 127 -0.49 -14.47 -7.78
C ARG A 127 -1.46 -15.60 -7.43
N LYS A 128 -0.96 -16.67 -6.81
CA LYS A 128 -1.80 -17.78 -6.35
C LYS A 128 -2.68 -17.38 -5.17
N ALA A 129 -2.13 -16.67 -4.19
CA ALA A 129 -2.87 -16.21 -3.01
C ALA A 129 -4.01 -15.24 -3.38
N ILE A 130 -3.79 -14.38 -4.39
CA ILE A 130 -4.83 -13.50 -4.95
C ILE A 130 -5.91 -14.34 -5.66
N ARG A 131 -5.52 -15.28 -6.52
CA ARG A 131 -6.47 -16.14 -7.26
C ARG A 131 -7.38 -16.95 -6.34
N GLU A 132 -6.81 -17.47 -5.26
CA GLU A 132 -7.49 -18.37 -4.31
C GLU A 132 -8.07 -17.62 -3.09
N ASN A 133 -7.95 -16.27 -3.05
CA ASN A 133 -8.42 -15.42 -1.96
C ASN A 133 -8.01 -15.87 -0.54
N TRP A 134 -6.75 -16.27 -0.37
CA TRP A 134 -6.25 -16.75 0.94
C TRP A 134 -6.30 -15.67 2.02
N THR A 135 -6.70 -16.02 3.23
CA THR A 135 -6.77 -15.09 4.38
C THR A 135 -5.81 -15.52 5.49
N PRO A 136 -5.30 -14.59 6.30
CA PRO A 136 -4.30 -14.90 7.35
C PRO A 136 -4.84 -15.81 8.46
N THR A 137 -6.16 -15.87 8.65
CA THR A 137 -6.84 -16.80 9.56
C THR A 137 -7.05 -18.19 8.96
N SER A 138 -7.02 -18.33 7.63
CA SER A 138 -6.95 -19.64 7.02
C SER A 138 -5.56 -20.19 7.29
N THR A 139 -5.46 -21.08 8.27
CA THR A 139 -4.22 -21.82 8.49
C THR A 139 -3.82 -22.42 7.16
N LEU A 140 -2.53 -22.32 6.83
CA LEU A 140 -1.91 -23.05 5.73
C LEU A 140 -1.89 -24.55 6.09
N ILE A 141 -3.04 -25.13 6.40
CA ILE A 141 -3.28 -26.55 6.23
C ILE A 141 -2.89 -26.76 4.78
N LYS A 142 -1.85 -27.57 4.63
CA LYS A 142 -1.28 -28.07 3.39
C LYS A 142 -2.38 -28.82 2.64
N LEU A 143 -3.42 -28.12 2.19
CA LEU A 143 -4.59 -28.67 1.55
C LEU A 143 -4.07 -29.25 0.24
N ALA A 144 -4.04 -30.57 0.23
CA ALA A 144 -4.46 -31.30 -0.94
C ALA A 144 -3.57 -31.24 -2.19
N ARG A 145 -2.24 -31.05 -2.11
CA ARG A 145 -1.41 -31.68 -3.16
C ARG A 145 -1.52 -33.21 -3.07
N ARG A 146 -1.59 -33.74 -1.85
CA ARG A 146 -1.84 -35.16 -1.62
C ARG A 146 -3.27 -35.50 -2.05
N ASP A 147 -4.29 -34.78 -1.57
CA ASP A 147 -5.68 -35.16 -1.89
C ASP A 147 -5.99 -35.04 -3.38
N ARG A 148 -5.50 -34.03 -4.11
CA ARG A 148 -5.72 -33.95 -5.58
C ARG A 148 -5.04 -35.08 -6.37
N ASN A 149 -3.94 -35.65 -5.86
CA ASN A 149 -3.18 -36.72 -6.53
C ASN A 149 -3.38 -38.12 -5.90
N LYS A 150 -4.23 -38.27 -4.88
CA LYS A 150 -4.61 -39.59 -4.36
C LYS A 150 -5.22 -40.37 -5.51
N ARG A 151 -4.62 -41.51 -5.85
CA ARG A 151 -5.21 -42.40 -6.86
C ARG A 151 -6.50 -42.99 -6.26
N VAL A 152 -7.40 -43.47 -7.11
CA VAL A 152 -8.74 -43.93 -6.67
C VAL A 152 -8.65 -44.97 -5.55
N TYR A 153 -7.63 -45.83 -5.56
CA TYR A 153 -7.35 -46.84 -4.53
C TYR A 153 -6.68 -46.33 -3.24
N ASP A 154 -6.23 -45.07 -3.21
CA ASP A 154 -5.65 -44.43 -2.02
C ASP A 154 -6.70 -43.62 -1.22
N LEU A 155 -7.96 -43.59 -1.69
CA LEU A 155 -9.04 -42.84 -1.06
C LEU A 155 -9.67 -43.66 0.06
N THR A 156 -9.98 -43.01 1.17
CA THR A 156 -10.84 -43.60 2.21
C THR A 156 -12.28 -43.72 1.71
N PRO A 157 -13.10 -44.65 2.24
CA PRO A 157 -14.49 -44.84 1.80
C PRO A 157 -15.33 -43.55 1.83
N GLN A 158 -15.05 -42.68 2.81
CA GLN A 158 -15.75 -41.41 3.00
C GLN A 158 -15.32 -40.34 1.97
N GLU A 159 -14.03 -40.33 1.58
CA GLU A 159 -13.51 -39.46 0.51
C GLU A 159 -13.94 -39.92 -0.88
N PHE A 160 -14.05 -41.24 -1.10
CA PHE A 160 -14.56 -41.82 -2.34
C PHE A 160 -16.03 -41.45 -2.56
N ASN A 161 -16.87 -41.63 -1.55
CA ASN A 161 -18.28 -41.24 -1.62
C ASN A 161 -18.46 -39.72 -1.78
N GLY A 162 -17.58 -38.89 -1.20
CA GLY A 162 -17.63 -37.45 -1.42
C GLY A 162 -17.23 -37.01 -2.85
N ARG A 163 -16.46 -37.82 -3.58
CA ARG A 163 -16.00 -37.52 -4.96
C ARG A 163 -16.86 -38.13 -6.05
N PHE A 164 -17.42 -39.31 -5.80
CA PHE A 164 -18.15 -40.12 -6.78
C PHE A 164 -19.60 -40.40 -6.37
N GLY A 165 -20.01 -40.01 -5.16
CA GLY A 165 -21.29 -40.40 -4.55
C GLY A 165 -22.45 -39.42 -4.76
N THR A 166 -22.52 -38.76 -5.92
CA THR A 166 -23.75 -38.05 -6.33
C THR A 166 -24.17 -38.50 -7.72
N GLU A 167 -24.45 -39.78 -7.88
CA GLU A 167 -25.40 -40.28 -8.87
C GLU A 167 -26.22 -41.41 -8.24
N GLU A 168 -27.33 -41.04 -7.59
CA GLU A 168 -28.49 -41.91 -7.57
C GLU A 168 -28.93 -42.11 -9.03
N ASN A 169 -28.40 -43.13 -9.71
CA ASN A 169 -29.14 -43.92 -10.69
C ASN A 169 -28.27 -45.01 -11.33
N GLN A 170 -28.86 -46.21 -11.41
CA GLN A 170 -28.40 -47.41 -12.12
C GLN A 170 -27.32 -48.25 -11.41
N VAL A 171 -27.75 -48.90 -10.34
CA VAL A 171 -27.15 -50.18 -9.92
C VAL A 171 -27.42 -51.20 -11.03
N SER A 172 -26.51 -51.33 -12.00
CA SER A 172 -26.44 -52.56 -12.78
C SER A 172 -25.98 -53.64 -11.79
N ARG A 173 -26.89 -54.54 -11.40
CA ARG A 173 -26.56 -55.72 -10.61
C ARG A 173 -25.66 -56.61 -11.46
N VAL A 174 -24.35 -56.43 -11.37
CA VAL A 174 -23.41 -57.41 -11.92
C VAL A 174 -23.52 -58.65 -11.03
N PRO A 175 -23.85 -59.84 -11.57
CA PRO A 175 -23.88 -61.04 -10.76
C PRO A 175 -22.45 -61.33 -10.30
N PHE A 176 -22.25 -61.36 -8.98
CA PHE A 176 -21.01 -61.87 -8.40
C PHE A 176 -20.93 -63.36 -8.72
N TYR A 177 -20.07 -63.74 -9.66
CA TYR A 177 -19.62 -65.14 -9.77
C TYR A 177 -18.59 -65.38 -8.65
N ASN A 178 -18.97 -66.22 -7.70
CA ASN A 178 -18.09 -66.73 -6.64
C ASN A 178 -17.12 -67.73 -7.29
N TRP A 179 -15.93 -67.28 -7.64
CA TRP A 179 -14.89 -68.10 -8.29
C TRP A 179 -14.08 -68.97 -7.31
N LEU A 180 -14.55 -69.08 -6.07
CA LEU A 180 -13.92 -69.83 -4.97
C LEU A 180 -14.79 -71.00 -4.47
N GLU A 181 -15.85 -71.32 -5.20
CA GLU A 181 -16.61 -72.56 -5.03
C GLU A 181 -16.21 -73.54 -6.15
N GLU A 182 -15.07 -74.20 -5.97
CA GLU A 182 -14.77 -75.52 -6.55
C GLU A 182 -14.30 -76.44 -5.42
#